data_AF-A0A969WSG4-F1
#
_entry.id   AF-A0A969WSG4-F1
#
_cell.length_a   1.000
_cell.length_b   1.000
_cell.length_c   1.000
_cell.angle_alpha   90.00
_cell.angle_beta   90.00
_cell.angle_gamma   90.00
#
_symmetry.space_group_name_H-M   'P 1'
#
loop_
_entity.id
_entity.type
_entity.pdbx_description
1 polymer ?
#
loop_
_entity_poly.entity_id
_entity_poly.type
_entity_poly.pdbx_seq_one_letter_code
_entity_poly.pdbx_strand_id
1 'polypeptide(L)'
;MNNLFDRILRIIEEVQDDEQQMQQILDYLVSEVDLEKYKPINQLPEKYRPVVNEIAQYMDMGMICYLNPETVKLSFIPQELFYDIEGSDDVEEIKKQLDDVHGWQTVEFLDWDNPIVFQPFPSNQSFRIMEKFTHNLPNDENLRPKLINALQNRKPFANFGRIIDNSDLREDWFEFKREYLDNLVAEDLLMELENLKEDNNEI
;
A
#
# COMPACT_ATOMS: atom_id res chain seq x y z
N MET A 1 10.07 -27.59 19.83
CA MET A 1 9.37 -26.31 20.02
C MET A 1 10.43 -25.26 20.30
N ASN A 2 10.51 -24.23 19.45
CA ASN A 2 11.63 -23.30 19.46
C ASN A 2 11.33 -22.22 20.51
N ASN A 3 11.84 -22.40 21.74
CA ASN A 3 11.50 -21.60 22.94
C ASN A 3 11.58 -20.08 22.70
N LEU A 4 12.47 -19.62 21.82
CA LEU A 4 12.58 -18.20 21.45
C LEU A 4 11.40 -17.71 20.61
N PHE A 5 10.93 -18.50 19.64
CA PHE A 5 9.79 -18.13 18.78
C PHE A 5 8.51 -18.00 19.61
N ASP A 6 8.25 -18.97 20.48
CA ASP A 6 7.08 -18.94 21.36
C ASP A 6 7.11 -17.75 22.33
N ARG A 7 8.31 -17.29 22.72
CA ARG A 7 8.49 -16.07 23.53
C ARG A 7 8.26 -14.80 22.71
N ILE A 8 8.72 -14.76 21.46
CA ILE A 8 8.47 -13.65 20.55
C ILE A 8 6.96 -13.50 20.30
N LEU A 9 6.26 -14.60 19.98
CA LEU A 9 4.82 -14.59 19.76
C LEU A 9 4.06 -14.03 20.97
N ARG A 10 4.38 -14.49 22.19
CA ARG A 10 3.76 -13.93 23.40
C ARG A 10 3.99 -12.44 23.57
N ILE A 11 5.19 -11.94 23.25
CA ILE A 11 5.47 -10.50 23.33
C ILE A 11 4.66 -9.73 22.28
N ILE A 12 4.53 -10.29 21.06
CA ILE A 12 3.72 -9.71 20.00
C ILE A 12 2.23 -9.67 20.41
N GLU A 13 1.72 -10.76 21.00
CA GLU A 13 0.35 -10.83 21.53
C GLU A 13 0.07 -9.74 22.58
N GLU A 14 1.04 -9.39 23.43
CA GLU A 14 0.87 -8.33 24.43
C GLU A 14 0.79 -6.91 23.83
N VAL A 15 1.27 -6.73 22.60
CA VAL A 15 1.28 -5.43 21.91
C VAL A 15 0.37 -5.39 20.68
N GLN A 16 -0.40 -6.46 20.42
CA GLN A 16 -1.20 -6.63 19.20
C GLN A 16 -2.24 -5.52 18.98
N ASP A 17 -2.76 -4.94 20.07
CA ASP A 17 -3.75 -3.86 20.02
C ASP A 17 -3.12 -2.45 19.92
N ASP A 18 -1.78 -2.33 20.00
CA ASP A 18 -1.05 -1.08 19.82
C ASP A 18 -0.52 -1.01 18.38
N GLU A 19 -1.28 -0.34 17.51
CA GLU A 19 -0.96 -0.16 16.09
C GLU A 19 0.46 0.41 15.87
N GLN A 20 0.89 1.35 16.71
CA GLN A 20 2.21 1.96 16.57
C GLN A 20 3.32 0.96 16.85
N GLN A 21 3.18 0.14 17.91
CA GLN A 21 4.15 -0.89 18.27
C GLN A 21 4.16 -2.04 17.26
N MET A 22 2.99 -2.49 16.82
CA MET A 22 2.85 -3.52 15.78
C MET A 22 3.50 -3.08 14.47
N GLN A 23 3.28 -1.82 14.06
CA GLN A 23 3.91 -1.28 12.87
C GLN A 23 5.45 -1.27 13.01
N GLN A 24 6.00 -0.90 14.16
CA GLN A 24 7.45 -0.92 14.40
C GLN A 24 8.03 -2.34 14.32
N ILE A 25 7.33 -3.33 14.86
CA ILE A 25 7.72 -4.74 14.79
C ILE A 25 7.70 -5.22 13.35
N LEU A 26 6.62 -4.93 12.62
CA LEU A 26 6.50 -5.25 11.20
C LEU A 26 7.65 -4.62 10.40
N ASP A 27 7.93 -3.33 10.60
CA ASP A 27 9.00 -2.62 9.91
C ASP A 27 10.37 -3.27 10.12
N TYR A 28 10.64 -3.68 11.37
CA TYR A 28 11.86 -4.38 11.72
C TYR A 28 11.95 -5.71 10.98
N LEU A 29 10.91 -6.55 11.07
CA LEU A 29 10.89 -7.86 10.39
C LEU A 29 11.03 -7.71 8.87
N VAL A 30 10.30 -6.77 8.26
CA VAL A 30 10.38 -6.46 6.82
C VAL A 30 11.74 -5.88 6.42
N SER A 31 12.50 -5.29 7.34
CA SER A 31 13.88 -4.84 7.09
C SER A 31 14.91 -5.96 7.15
N GLU A 32 14.64 -7.02 7.91
CA GLU A 32 15.52 -8.17 8.09
C GLU A 32 15.22 -9.32 7.11
N VAL A 33 14.00 -9.36 6.58
CA VAL A 33 13.58 -10.37 5.60
C VAL A 33 14.03 -9.98 4.20
N ASP A 34 14.59 -10.96 3.50
CA ASP A 34 14.90 -10.86 2.07
C ASP A 34 13.60 -10.78 1.26
N LEU A 35 13.22 -9.57 0.86
CA LEU A 35 12.02 -9.30 0.05
C LEU A 35 12.05 -10.02 -1.31
N GLU A 36 13.22 -10.40 -1.81
CA GLU A 36 13.27 -11.21 -3.04
C GLU A 36 12.68 -12.61 -2.83
N LYS A 37 12.70 -13.12 -1.60
CA LYS A 37 12.15 -14.43 -1.22
C LYS A 37 10.71 -14.36 -0.73
N TYR A 38 10.32 -13.25 -0.11
CA TYR A 38 8.96 -13.04 0.35
C TYR A 38 8.16 -12.29 -0.72
N LYS A 39 7.42 -13.04 -1.54
CA LYS A 39 6.55 -12.49 -2.60
C LYS A 39 5.08 -12.82 -2.32
N PRO A 40 4.38 -12.01 -1.51
CA PRO A 40 2.95 -12.14 -1.22
C PRO A 40 2.09 -12.33 -2.47
N ILE A 41 2.45 -11.65 -3.57
CA ILE A 41 1.74 -11.76 -4.85
C ILE A 41 1.66 -13.21 -5.39
N ASN A 42 2.63 -14.07 -5.05
CA ASN A 42 2.62 -15.48 -5.45
C ASN A 42 1.65 -16.33 -4.61
N GLN A 43 1.23 -15.84 -3.45
CA GLN A 43 0.28 -16.50 -2.56
C GLN A 43 -1.17 -16.12 -2.92
N LEU A 44 -1.36 -15.01 -3.61
CA LEU A 44 -2.68 -14.60 -4.12
C LEU A 44 -3.26 -15.63 -5.11
N PRO A 45 -4.59 -15.86 -5.06
CA PRO A 45 -5.28 -16.57 -6.13
C PRO A 45 -5.04 -15.90 -7.49
N GLU A 46 -4.84 -16.70 -8.54
CA GLU A 46 -4.39 -16.21 -9.85
C GLU A 46 -5.24 -15.08 -10.42
N LYS A 47 -6.55 -15.09 -10.17
CA LYS A 47 -7.48 -14.06 -10.67
C LYS A 47 -7.17 -12.65 -10.16
N TYR A 48 -6.55 -12.52 -8.98
CA TYR A 48 -6.27 -11.22 -8.36
C TYR A 48 -4.90 -10.65 -8.72
N ARG A 49 -3.93 -11.48 -9.13
CA ARG A 49 -2.58 -11.02 -9.45
C ARG A 49 -2.53 -9.89 -10.49
N PRO A 50 -3.35 -9.88 -11.56
CA PRO A 50 -3.30 -8.82 -12.57
C PRO A 50 -3.66 -7.43 -12.06
N VAL A 51 -4.47 -7.31 -10.99
CA VAL A 51 -4.94 -6.02 -10.48
C VAL A 51 -4.04 -5.39 -9.43
N VAL A 52 -3.11 -6.16 -8.84
CA VAL A 52 -2.22 -5.70 -7.76
C VAL A 52 -1.44 -4.46 -8.15
N ASN A 53 -0.82 -4.48 -9.33
CA ASN A 53 0.00 -3.37 -9.78
C ASN A 53 -0.83 -2.11 -10.08
N GLU A 54 -2.04 -2.29 -10.60
CA GLU A 54 -2.94 -1.18 -10.89
C GLU A 54 -3.43 -0.52 -9.60
N ILE A 55 -3.84 -1.31 -8.60
CA ILE A 55 -4.19 -0.82 -7.26
C ILE A 55 -3.01 -0.05 -6.64
N ALA A 56 -1.80 -0.63 -6.68
CA ALA A 56 -0.60 -0.02 -6.13
C ALA A 56 -0.28 1.35 -6.77
N GLN A 57 -0.42 1.48 -8.09
CA GLN A 57 -0.21 2.74 -8.79
C GLN A 57 -1.25 3.80 -8.39
N TYR A 58 -2.53 3.44 -8.31
CA TYR A 58 -3.57 4.37 -7.90
C TYR A 58 -3.40 4.83 -6.44
N MET A 59 -3.07 3.92 -5.53
CA MET A 59 -2.77 4.28 -4.13
C MET A 59 -1.56 5.23 -4.03
N ASP A 60 -0.51 5.00 -4.81
CA ASP A 60 0.68 5.88 -4.88
C ASP A 60 0.35 7.27 -5.46
N MET A 61 -0.71 7.35 -6.27
CA MET A 61 -1.22 8.60 -6.83
C MET A 61 -2.19 9.35 -5.89
N GLY A 62 -2.47 8.84 -4.69
CA GLY A 62 -3.41 9.48 -3.76
C GLY A 62 -4.87 9.04 -3.94
N MET A 63 -5.13 7.96 -4.69
CA MET A 63 -6.47 7.47 -4.96
C MET A 63 -6.90 6.43 -3.93
N ILE A 64 -8.17 6.46 -3.55
CA ILE A 64 -8.83 5.35 -2.86
C ILE A 64 -9.25 4.34 -3.92
N CYS A 65 -8.89 3.07 -3.72
CA CYS A 65 -9.23 1.99 -4.66
C CYS A 65 -10.27 1.06 -4.06
N TYR A 66 -11.22 0.63 -4.88
CA TYR A 66 -12.24 -0.35 -4.57
C TYR A 66 -12.06 -1.55 -5.49
N LEU A 67 -12.06 -2.74 -4.90
CA LEU A 67 -12.01 -4.00 -5.61
C LEU A 67 -13.27 -4.79 -5.31
N ASN A 68 -14.01 -5.18 -6.35
CA ASN A 68 -15.06 -6.17 -6.20
C ASN A 68 -14.41 -7.57 -6.11
N PRO A 69 -14.48 -8.27 -4.97
CA PRO A 69 -13.74 -9.53 -4.78
C PRO A 69 -14.28 -10.67 -5.64
N GLU A 70 -15.54 -10.62 -6.08
CA GLU A 70 -16.14 -11.65 -6.91
C GLU A 70 -15.70 -11.51 -8.37
N THR A 71 -15.87 -10.31 -8.94
CA THR A 71 -15.67 -10.01 -10.37
C THR A 71 -14.27 -9.51 -10.70
N VAL A 72 -13.49 -9.11 -9.71
CA VAL A 72 -12.15 -8.50 -9.85
C VAL A 72 -12.18 -7.17 -10.62
N LYS A 73 -13.34 -6.51 -10.66
CA LYS A 73 -13.45 -5.14 -11.17
C LYS A 73 -12.81 -4.14 -10.19
N LEU A 74 -12.18 -3.12 -10.75
CA LEU A 74 -11.61 -2.00 -10.01
C LEU A 74 -12.42 -0.71 -10.24
N SER A 75 -12.54 0.09 -9.20
CA SER A 75 -12.98 1.48 -9.25
C SER A 75 -12.05 2.30 -8.36
N PHE A 76 -11.83 3.56 -8.67
CA PHE A 76 -10.94 4.42 -7.89
C PHE A 76 -11.39 5.87 -7.96
N ILE A 77 -11.16 6.60 -6.88
CA ILE A 77 -11.46 8.03 -6.77
C ILE A 77 -10.33 8.77 -6.06
N PRO A 78 -10.01 10.01 -6.45
CA PRO A 78 -9.12 10.85 -5.66
C PRO A 78 -9.67 10.99 -4.24
N GLN A 79 -8.81 10.83 -3.24
CA GLN A 79 -9.20 10.93 -1.84
C GLN A 79 -9.84 12.30 -1.53
N GLU A 80 -9.43 13.34 -2.24
CA GLU A 80 -9.93 14.71 -2.07
C GLU A 80 -11.42 14.85 -2.40
N LEU A 81 -11.98 13.98 -3.25
CA LEU A 81 -13.39 14.06 -3.60
C LEU A 81 -14.33 13.78 -2.43
N PHE A 82 -13.86 13.08 -1.39
CA PHE A 82 -14.65 12.90 -0.16
C PHE A 82 -14.94 14.21 0.57
N TYR A 83 -14.13 15.26 0.35
CA TYR A 83 -14.40 16.57 0.92
C TYR A 83 -15.46 17.35 0.15
N ASP A 84 -15.73 16.97 -1.10
CA ASP A 84 -16.70 17.63 -1.99
C ASP A 84 -18.09 16.98 -1.91
N ILE A 85 -18.22 15.79 -1.31
CA ILE A 85 -19.51 15.14 -1.06
C ILE A 85 -20.18 15.81 0.14
N GLU A 86 -21.20 16.65 -0.12
CA GLU A 86 -21.97 17.31 0.94
C GLU A 86 -22.83 16.30 1.69
N GLY A 87 -22.38 15.88 2.88
CA GLY A 87 -23.18 15.59 4.09
C GLY A 87 -24.49 14.80 3.99
N SER A 88 -24.74 14.06 2.90
CA SER A 88 -25.91 13.21 2.74
C SER A 88 -25.55 11.77 3.10
N ASP A 89 -26.42 11.13 3.87
CA ASP A 89 -26.34 9.67 4.12
C ASP A 89 -27.07 8.88 3.00
N ASP A 90 -27.58 9.57 1.97
CA ASP A 90 -28.32 8.98 0.86
C ASP A 90 -27.38 8.64 -0.31
N VAL A 91 -27.15 7.34 -0.49
CA VAL A 91 -26.27 6.79 -1.54
C VAL A 91 -26.68 7.22 -2.95
N GLU A 92 -27.98 7.38 -3.24
CA GLU A 92 -28.42 7.81 -4.58
C GLU A 92 -28.11 9.29 -4.84
N GLU A 93 -28.16 10.12 -3.79
CA GLU A 93 -27.75 11.51 -3.88
C GLU A 93 -26.22 11.62 -4.07
N ILE A 94 -25.44 10.84 -3.33
CA ILE A 94 -23.98 10.77 -3.48
C ILE A 94 -23.60 10.32 -4.90
N LYS A 95 -24.21 9.23 -5.40
CA LYS A 95 -24.00 8.72 -6.76
C LYS A 95 -24.23 9.82 -7.79
N LYS A 96 -25.35 10.54 -7.67
CA LYS A 96 -25.69 11.61 -8.60
C LYS A 96 -24.69 12.77 -8.53
N GLN A 97 -24.34 13.22 -7.33
CA GLN A 97 -23.35 14.31 -7.17
C GLN A 97 -22.00 13.94 -7.79
N LEU A 98 -21.53 12.71 -7.57
CA LEU A 98 -20.25 12.24 -8.11
C LEU A 98 -20.31 11.96 -9.62
N ASP A 99 -21.41 11.38 -10.15
CA ASP A 99 -21.59 11.17 -11.59
C ASP A 99 -21.61 12.51 -12.35
N ASP A 100 -22.33 13.51 -11.83
CA ASP A 100 -22.44 14.84 -12.45
C ASP A 100 -21.07 15.56 -12.54
N VAL A 101 -20.12 15.25 -11.64
CA VAL A 101 -18.81 15.94 -11.57
C VAL A 101 -17.67 15.11 -12.17
N HIS A 102 -17.69 13.77 -12.03
CA HIS A 102 -16.57 12.88 -12.35
C HIS A 102 -16.94 11.71 -13.30
N GLY A 103 -18.24 11.45 -13.51
CA GLY A 103 -18.78 10.42 -14.40
C GLY A 103 -18.88 9.02 -13.79
N TRP A 104 -19.92 8.27 -14.19
CA TRP A 104 -20.39 7.00 -13.60
C TRP A 104 -19.33 5.93 -13.32
N GLN A 105 -18.30 5.83 -14.17
CA GLN A 105 -17.21 4.86 -14.00
C GLN A 105 -16.43 5.06 -12.69
N THR A 106 -16.51 6.24 -12.07
CA THR A 106 -15.86 6.52 -10.78
C THR A 106 -16.66 6.05 -9.56
N VAL A 107 -17.94 5.67 -9.71
CA VAL A 107 -18.83 5.36 -8.57
C VAL A 107 -19.55 4.02 -8.64
N GLU A 108 -19.26 3.16 -9.63
CA GLU A 108 -19.86 1.82 -9.75
C GLU A 108 -19.69 1.00 -8.45
N PHE A 109 -18.64 1.27 -7.67
CA PHE A 109 -18.40 0.60 -6.39
C PHE A 109 -19.51 0.79 -5.35
N LEU A 110 -20.33 1.85 -5.46
CA LEU A 110 -21.46 2.09 -4.56
C LEU A 110 -22.59 1.06 -4.72
N ASP A 111 -22.58 0.29 -5.82
CA ASP A 111 -23.50 -0.82 -6.06
C ASP A 111 -22.90 -2.19 -5.73
N TRP A 112 -21.64 -2.26 -5.27
CA TRP A 112 -21.00 -3.53 -4.97
C TRP A 112 -21.31 -3.96 -3.54
N ASP A 113 -21.64 -5.23 -3.38
CA ASP A 113 -21.71 -5.87 -2.06
C ASP A 113 -20.30 -6.14 -1.54
N ASN A 114 -19.97 -5.58 -0.37
CA ASN A 114 -18.70 -5.78 0.34
C ASN A 114 -17.43 -5.59 -0.52
N PRO A 115 -17.21 -4.40 -1.12
CA PRO A 115 -15.97 -4.13 -1.83
C PRO A 115 -14.79 -4.08 -0.86
N ILE A 116 -13.64 -4.61 -1.29
CA ILE A 116 -12.38 -4.40 -0.58
C ILE A 116 -11.89 -2.98 -0.87
N VAL A 117 -11.55 -2.23 0.17
CA VAL A 117 -11.18 -0.81 0.07
C VAL A 117 -9.71 -0.62 0.44
N PHE A 118 -8.94 -0.01 -0.47
CA PHE A 118 -7.54 0.34 -0.25
C PHE A 118 -7.40 1.85 -0.13
N GLN A 119 -6.80 2.30 0.98
CA GLN A 119 -6.50 3.71 1.22
C GLN A 119 -5.17 4.11 0.56
N PRO A 120 -5.00 5.38 0.14
CA PRO A 120 -3.71 5.86 -0.36
C PRO A 120 -2.57 5.59 0.61
N PHE A 121 -1.37 5.33 0.08
CA PHE A 121 -0.20 5.12 0.94
C PHE A 121 0.11 6.39 1.75
N PRO A 122 0.15 6.30 3.10
CA PRO A 122 0.49 7.44 3.91
C PRO A 122 1.94 7.89 3.64
N SER A 123 2.21 9.18 3.83
CA SER A 123 3.52 9.76 3.47
C SER A 123 4.70 9.12 4.22
N ASN A 124 4.48 8.62 5.45
CA ASN A 124 5.50 7.88 6.21
C ASN A 124 5.90 6.57 5.52
N GLN A 125 4.97 5.84 4.90
CA GLN A 125 5.26 4.62 4.15
C GLN A 125 6.04 4.95 2.87
N SER A 126 5.61 5.97 2.13
CA SER A 126 6.36 6.47 0.96
C SER A 126 7.80 6.87 1.33
N PHE A 127 8.00 7.52 2.48
CA PHE A 127 9.33 7.88 2.98
C PHE A 127 10.18 6.65 3.30
N ARG A 128 9.60 5.62 3.94
CA ARG A 128 10.28 4.36 4.25
C ARG A 128 10.78 3.63 3.02
N ILE A 129 10.03 3.65 1.92
CA ILE A 129 10.46 3.04 0.65
C ILE A 129 11.72 3.73 0.14
N MET A 130 11.79 5.06 0.21
CA MET A 130 12.98 5.83 -0.15
C MET A 130 14.17 5.49 0.76
N GLU A 131 13.93 5.33 2.07
CA GLU A 131 14.97 4.90 3.02
C GLU A 131 15.49 3.51 2.67
N LYS A 132 14.61 2.52 2.49
CA LYS A 132 14.99 1.15 2.16
C LYS A 132 15.80 1.09 0.86
N PHE A 133 15.34 1.76 -0.19
CA PHE A 133 16.10 1.86 -1.44
C PHE A 133 17.51 2.42 -1.19
N THR A 134 17.62 3.54 -0.48
CA THR A 134 18.91 4.19 -0.19
C THR A 134 19.86 3.30 0.61
N HIS A 135 19.35 2.51 1.56
CA HIS A 135 20.15 1.60 2.38
C HIS A 135 20.61 0.35 1.62
N ASN A 136 19.81 -0.11 0.65
CA ASN A 136 20.08 -1.30 -0.16
C ASN A 136 21.02 -1.02 -1.35
N LEU A 137 21.26 0.25 -1.69
CA LEU A 137 22.23 0.60 -2.72
C LEU A 137 23.62 0.03 -2.35
N PRO A 138 24.36 -0.51 -3.35
CA PRO A 138 25.77 -0.81 -3.19
C PRO A 138 26.52 0.39 -2.62
N ASN A 139 27.67 0.17 -1.98
CA ASN A 139 28.52 1.25 -1.48
C ASN A 139 29.13 2.04 -2.66
N ASP A 140 28.30 2.87 -3.30
CA ASP A 140 28.70 3.95 -4.18
C ASP A 140 29.04 5.15 -3.28
N GLU A 141 30.30 5.57 -3.34
CA GLU A 141 30.84 6.67 -2.53
C GLU A 141 30.14 8.02 -2.81
N ASN A 142 29.38 8.16 -3.91
CA ASN A 142 28.83 9.44 -4.34
C ASN A 142 27.30 9.56 -4.26
N LEU A 143 26.53 8.50 -4.57
CA LEU A 143 25.06 8.62 -4.67
C LEU A 143 24.34 8.33 -3.34
N ARG A 144 24.71 7.24 -2.65
CA ARG A 144 24.09 6.88 -1.37
C ARG A 144 24.19 8.00 -0.32
N PRO A 145 25.34 8.65 -0.09
CA PRO A 145 25.42 9.77 0.87
C PRO A 145 24.54 10.97 0.49
N LYS A 146 24.35 11.25 -0.81
CA LYS A 146 23.48 12.35 -1.27
C LYS A 146 22.02 12.05 -1.01
N LEU A 147 21.58 10.81 -1.23
CA LEU A 147 20.21 10.37 -0.96
C LEU A 147 19.93 10.40 0.56
N ILE A 148 20.85 9.90 1.39
CA ILE A 148 20.74 10.01 2.86
C ILE A 148 20.60 11.47 3.27
N ASN A 149 21.45 12.35 2.74
CA ASN A 149 21.39 13.77 3.04
C ASN A 149 20.06 14.39 2.59
N ALA A 150 19.54 14.02 1.42
CA ALA A 150 18.25 14.51 0.94
C ALA A 150 17.09 14.12 1.88
N LEU A 151 17.09 12.88 2.36
CA LEU A 151 16.05 12.35 3.27
C LEU A 151 16.09 13.00 4.66
N GLN A 152 17.27 13.39 5.14
CA GLN A 152 17.45 14.05 6.45
C GLN A 152 17.14 15.56 6.44
N ASN A 153 16.87 16.16 5.28
CA ASN A 153 16.70 17.60 5.11
C ASN A 153 15.27 18.02 4.74
N ARG A 154 15.03 19.33 4.68
CA ARG A 154 13.72 19.89 4.27
C ARG A 154 13.36 19.46 2.85
N LYS A 155 12.08 19.11 2.64
CA LYS A 155 11.52 18.62 1.37
C LYS A 155 12.17 17.31 0.89
N PRO A 156 12.15 16.26 1.72
CA PRO A 156 12.88 15.02 1.43
C PRO A 156 12.43 14.38 0.11
N PHE A 157 11.11 14.27 -0.12
CA PHE A 157 10.56 13.70 -1.36
C PHE A 157 11.05 14.43 -2.62
N ALA A 158 10.96 15.75 -2.64
CA ALA A 158 11.37 16.54 -3.81
C ALA A 158 12.88 16.48 -4.05
N ASN A 159 13.69 16.51 -2.98
CA ASN A 159 15.14 16.43 -3.10
C ASN A 159 15.61 15.04 -3.54
N PHE A 160 15.02 13.99 -2.97
CA PHE A 160 15.27 12.61 -3.34
C PHE A 160 14.92 12.39 -4.82
N GLY A 161 13.69 12.75 -5.22
CA GLY A 161 13.23 12.64 -6.62
C GLY A 161 14.17 13.35 -7.59
N ARG A 162 14.57 14.60 -7.28
CA ARG A 162 15.53 15.34 -8.11
C ARG A 162 16.88 14.64 -8.26
N ILE A 163 17.39 13.97 -7.22
CA ILE A 163 18.65 13.22 -7.32
C ILE A 163 18.45 12.00 -8.22
N ILE A 164 17.38 11.23 -7.98
CA ILE A 164 17.07 10.03 -8.76
C ILE A 164 16.85 10.34 -10.24
N ASP A 165 16.03 11.35 -10.56
CA ASP A 165 15.71 11.76 -11.93
C ASP A 165 16.92 12.17 -12.76
N ASN A 166 18.00 12.60 -12.09
CA ASN A 166 19.26 13.01 -12.72
C ASN A 166 20.39 11.99 -12.51
N SER A 167 20.06 10.74 -12.19
CA SER A 167 21.02 9.66 -11.95
C SER A 167 20.72 8.43 -12.79
N ASP A 168 21.72 7.57 -12.93
CA ASP A 168 21.56 6.27 -13.61
C ASP A 168 20.71 5.27 -12.78
N LEU A 169 20.41 5.59 -11.52
CA LEU A 169 19.57 4.78 -10.62
C LEU A 169 18.06 4.97 -10.85
N ARG A 170 17.66 5.77 -11.84
CA ARG A 170 16.24 6.10 -12.06
C ARG A 170 15.40 4.85 -12.29
N GLU A 171 15.84 3.98 -13.19
CA GLU A 171 15.11 2.74 -13.51
C GLU A 171 15.09 1.78 -12.31
N ASP A 172 16.24 1.59 -11.66
CA ASP A 172 16.36 0.78 -10.43
C ASP A 172 15.40 1.25 -9.34
N TRP A 173 15.28 2.57 -9.14
CA TRP A 173 14.33 3.14 -8.19
C TRP A 173 12.88 2.84 -8.55
N PHE A 174 12.48 3.04 -9.81
CA PHE A 174 11.09 2.78 -10.22
C PHE A 174 10.73 1.30 -10.16
N GLU A 175 11.68 0.41 -10.49
CA GLU A 175 11.49 -1.03 -10.34
C GLU A 175 11.39 -1.44 -8.87
N PHE A 176 12.32 -0.98 -8.03
CA PHE A 176 12.29 -1.25 -6.59
C PHE A 176 10.99 -0.74 -5.95
N LYS A 177 10.59 0.51 -6.26
CA LYS A 177 9.35 1.10 -5.74
C LYS A 177 8.15 0.27 -6.17
N ARG A 178 8.05 -0.08 -7.46
CA ARG A 178 6.95 -0.89 -8.00
C ARG A 178 6.83 -2.23 -7.29
N GLU A 179 7.92 -2.99 -7.19
CA GLU A 179 7.91 -4.29 -6.52
C GLU A 179 7.53 -4.17 -5.04
N TYR A 180 8.03 -3.14 -4.35
CA TYR A 180 7.70 -2.90 -2.96
C TYR A 180 6.20 -2.61 -2.78
N LEU A 181 5.64 -1.72 -3.59
CA LEU A 181 4.21 -1.36 -3.52
C LEU A 181 3.31 -2.54 -3.90
N ASP A 182 3.67 -3.28 -4.96
CA ASP A 182 2.91 -4.48 -5.37
C ASP A 182 2.85 -5.52 -4.24
N ASN A 183 3.96 -5.71 -3.50
CA ASN A 183 3.98 -6.63 -2.37
C ASN A 183 3.10 -6.17 -1.21
N LEU A 184 3.09 -4.87 -0.88
CA LEU A 184 2.20 -4.31 0.15
C LEU A 184 0.73 -4.54 -0.20
N VAL A 185 0.33 -4.19 -1.43
CA VAL A 185 -1.06 -4.40 -1.88
C VAL A 185 -1.43 -5.89 -1.86
N ALA A 186 -0.49 -6.76 -2.22
CA ALA A 186 -0.74 -8.20 -2.19
C ALA A 186 -0.88 -8.74 -0.76
N GLU A 187 -0.17 -8.18 0.23
CA GLU A 187 -0.37 -8.50 1.66
C GLU A 187 -1.75 -8.06 2.12
N ASP A 188 -2.11 -6.80 1.88
CA ASP A 188 -3.40 -6.24 2.24
C ASP A 188 -4.54 -7.07 1.63
N LEU A 189 -4.42 -7.40 0.33
CA LEU A 189 -5.42 -8.22 -0.35
C LEU A 189 -5.50 -9.66 0.18
N LEU A 190 -4.39 -10.27 0.61
CA LEU A 190 -4.45 -11.59 1.23
C LEU A 190 -5.23 -11.56 2.54
N MET A 191 -4.95 -10.57 3.39
CA MET A 191 -5.64 -10.41 4.68
C MET A 191 -7.14 -10.17 4.48
N GLU A 192 -7.51 -9.27 3.58
CA GLU A 192 -8.92 -8.97 3.27
C GLU A 192 -9.67 -10.19 2.70
N LEU A 193 -9.02 -10.98 1.85
CA LEU A 193 -9.60 -12.22 1.32
C LEU A 193 -9.72 -13.34 2.38
N GLU A 194 -8.92 -13.30 3.43
CA GLU A 194 -9.04 -14.21 4.57
C GLU A 194 -10.21 -13.79 5.46
N ASN A 195 -10.30 -12.52 5.83
CA ASN A 195 -11.41 -11.96 6.62
C ASN A 195 -12.77 -12.26 5.98
N LEU A 196 -12.90 -12.02 4.66
CA LEU A 196 -14.13 -12.32 3.92
C LEU A 196 -14.52 -13.80 3.96
N LYS A 197 -13.57 -14.74 4.06
CA LYS A 197 -13.90 -16.17 4.19
C LYS A 197 -14.39 -16.51 5.60
N GLU A 198 -13.83 -15.86 6.61
CA GLU A 198 -14.24 -16.06 8.00
C GLU A 198 -15.67 -15.58 8.21
N ASP A 199 -16.00 -14.37 7.74
CA ASP A 199 -17.36 -13.79 7.82
C ASP A 199 -18.40 -14.69 7.13
N ASN A 200 -18.06 -15.27 5.98
CA ASN A 200 -18.95 -16.16 5.24
C ASN A 200 -19.12 -17.55 5.89
N ASN A 201 -18.23 -17.96 6.80
CA ASN A 201 -18.31 -19.24 7.51
C ASN A 201 -19.06 -19.13 8.85
N GLU A 202 -19.36 -17.92 9.33
CA GLU A 202 -20.11 -17.67 10.57
C GLU A 202 -21.65 -17.54 10.37
N ILE A 203 -22.15 -17.71 9.14
CA ILE A 203 -23.57 -17.59 8.75
C ILE A 203 -24.24 -18.95 8.51
#